data_AF-A0A9P1EBZ0-F1
#
_entry.id   AF-A0A9P1EBZ0-F1
#
_cell.length_a   1.000
_cell.length_b   1.000
_cell.length_c   1.000
_cell.angle_alpha   90.00
_cell.angle_beta   90.00
_cell.angle_gamma   90.00
#
_symmetry.space_group_name_H-M   'P 1'
#
loop_
_entity.id
_entity.type
_entity.pdbx_description
1 polymer ?
#
loop_
_entity_poly.entity_id
_entity_poly.type
_entity_poly.pdbx_seq_one_letter_code
_entity_poly.pdbx_strand_id
1 'polypeptide(L)'
;MIEVTLLIAWNTFPGNRPHVAGSIRKPIGQEMAVLGENGIIQEAGSTGDVCFRGSNVTKGYKNHHEANKSASEFRWLQTGDLGYTGSEGYLHLVSRIKEINRGGGKISPIEVDACLVSHPEIAQAVAFGVPDDKYGEEINCAIIANEGATIDEE
;
A
#
# COMPACT_ATOMS: atom_id res chain seq x y z
N MET A 1 1.65 -8.46 -1.20
CA MET A 1 1.83 -7.80 -2.51
C MET A 1 1.93 -8.90 -3.55
N ILE A 2 1.22 -8.77 -4.66
CA ILE A 2 1.13 -9.81 -5.71
C ILE A 2 2.17 -9.59 -6.82
N GLU A 3 2.72 -8.39 -6.87
CA GLU A 3 3.70 -7.90 -7.83
C GLU A 3 5.11 -8.43 -7.57
N VAL A 4 5.31 -9.08 -6.43
CA VAL A 4 6.55 -9.77 -6.08
C VAL A 4 6.20 -11.22 -5.77
N THR A 5 6.94 -12.16 -6.36
CA THR A 5 6.76 -13.59 -6.11
C THR A 5 7.02 -13.89 -4.63
N LEU A 6 6.03 -14.46 -3.96
CA LEU A 6 5.94 -14.85 -2.54
C LEU A 6 7.02 -14.31 -1.59
N LEU A 7 6.56 -13.47 -0.66
CA LEU A 7 7.26 -13.04 0.57
C LEU A 7 8.50 -12.15 0.35
N ILE A 8 8.26 -10.85 0.50
CA ILE A 8 9.22 -9.77 0.24
C ILE A 8 10.28 -9.64 1.34
N ALA A 9 9.91 -9.93 2.58
CA ALA A 9 10.77 -9.86 3.75
C ALA A 9 10.39 -11.01 4.71
N TRP A 10 11.39 -11.82 5.09
CA TRP A 10 11.22 -12.95 6.02
C TRP A 10 11.97 -12.66 7.31
N ASN A 11 11.53 -13.31 8.37
CA ASN A 11 12.25 -13.39 9.63
C ASN A 11 13.32 -14.49 9.56
N THR A 12 14.50 -14.23 9.00
CA THR A 12 15.60 -15.20 9.03
C THR A 12 16.16 -15.27 10.46
N PHE A 13 15.78 -16.29 11.22
CA PHE A 13 16.57 -16.71 12.38
C PHE A 13 17.67 -17.65 11.88
N PRO A 14 18.94 -17.25 12.05
CA PRO A 14 19.66 -17.66 13.25
C PRO A 14 20.32 -16.46 13.97
N GLY A 15 20.02 -16.30 15.26
CA GLY A 15 20.71 -15.36 16.15
C GLY A 15 19.80 -14.30 16.77
N ASN A 16 19.13 -14.64 17.87
CA ASN A 16 18.71 -13.82 19.02
C ASN A 16 18.45 -12.29 18.90
N ARG A 17 18.08 -11.75 17.74
CA ARG A 17 17.77 -10.32 17.60
C ARG A 17 16.34 -10.03 18.04
N PRO A 18 16.11 -9.03 18.91
CA PRO A 18 14.79 -8.70 19.39
C PRO A 18 13.85 -8.30 18.23
N HIS A 19 12.56 -8.50 18.46
CA HIS A 19 11.51 -8.00 17.57
C HIS A 19 11.50 -6.47 17.58
N VAL A 20 11.53 -5.85 16.39
CA VAL A 20 11.34 -4.41 16.24
C VAL A 20 9.88 -4.15 15.91
N ALA A 21 9.13 -3.60 16.86
CA ALA A 21 7.71 -3.28 16.66
C ALA A 21 7.52 -2.34 15.47
N GLY A 22 6.52 -2.62 14.63
CA GLY A 22 6.18 -1.78 13.46
C GLY A 22 7.14 -1.90 12.26
N SER A 23 8.11 -2.82 12.25
CA SER A 23 8.96 -3.07 11.08
C SER A 23 8.60 -4.39 10.39
N ILE A 24 8.66 -4.40 9.06
CA ILE A 24 8.55 -5.62 8.23
C ILE A 24 9.92 -6.23 7.91
N ARG A 25 10.98 -5.80 8.60
CA ARG A 25 12.37 -6.28 8.51
C ARG A 25 13.02 -6.09 7.12
N LYS A 26 13.99 -6.95 6.76
CA LYS A 26 14.88 -6.77 5.59
C LYS A 26 14.36 -7.50 4.36
N PRO A 27 14.58 -6.95 3.14
CA PRO A 27 14.20 -7.61 1.90
C PRO A 27 14.99 -8.91 1.68
N ILE A 28 14.40 -9.87 0.97
CA ILE A 28 15.04 -11.16 0.67
C ILE A 28 15.06 -11.40 -0.83
N GLY A 29 16.26 -11.66 -1.37
CA GLY A 29 16.44 -12.04 -2.78
C GLY A 29 16.22 -10.92 -3.80
N GLN A 30 15.82 -9.73 -3.35
CA GLN A 30 15.59 -8.55 -4.17
C GLN A 30 16.17 -7.31 -3.51
N GLU A 31 16.50 -6.33 -4.35
CA GLU A 31 16.85 -5.01 -3.90
C GLU A 31 15.60 -4.25 -3.47
N MET A 32 15.73 -3.44 -2.42
CA MET A 32 14.68 -2.58 -1.89
C MET A 32 15.25 -1.19 -1.69
N ALA A 33 14.49 -0.18 -2.07
CA ALA A 33 14.79 1.21 -1.83
C ALA A 33 13.52 1.95 -1.40
N VAL A 34 13.70 3.08 -0.72
CA VAL A 34 12.62 4.05 -0.49
C VAL A 34 12.92 5.23 -1.41
N LEU A 35 12.04 5.54 -2.35
CA LEU A 35 12.22 6.63 -3.31
C LEU A 35 11.40 7.85 -2.90
N GLY A 36 11.98 9.04 -3.02
CA GLY A 36 11.23 10.30 -2.99
C GLY A 36 10.44 10.51 -4.28
N GLU A 37 9.61 11.56 -4.31
CA GLU A 37 8.82 11.94 -5.48
C GLU A 37 9.68 12.22 -6.75
N ASN A 38 10.94 12.60 -6.55
CA ASN A 38 11.91 12.84 -7.60
C ASN A 38 12.63 11.57 -8.10
N GLY A 39 12.27 10.39 -7.60
CA GLY A 39 12.92 9.12 -7.93
C GLY A 39 14.29 8.92 -7.31
N ILE A 40 14.70 9.77 -6.36
CA ILE A 40 15.97 9.64 -5.63
C ILE A 40 15.77 8.77 -4.39
N ILE A 41 16.73 7.88 -4.13
CA ILE A 41 16.73 7.03 -2.94
C ILE A 41 16.89 7.90 -1.68
N GLN A 42 15.98 7.72 -0.74
CA GLN A 42 15.94 8.42 0.53
C GLN A 42 16.95 7.85 1.54
N GLU A 43 17.45 8.72 2.42
CA GLU A 43 18.26 8.33 3.57
C GLU A 43 17.43 7.57 4.61
N ALA A 44 18.11 6.86 5.52
CA ALA A 44 17.44 6.17 6.62
C ALA A 44 16.67 7.16 7.51
N GLY A 45 15.42 6.82 7.82
CA GLY A 45 14.49 7.66 8.59
C GLY A 45 13.58 8.56 7.73
N SER A 46 13.91 8.77 6.45
CA SER A 46 13.08 9.57 5.54
C SER A 46 12.00 8.74 4.88
N THR A 47 10.78 9.25 4.85
CA THR A 47 9.61 8.57 4.26
C THR A 47 9.55 8.78 2.75
N GLY A 48 9.18 7.74 2.01
CA GLY A 48 8.95 7.76 0.57
C GLY A 48 8.26 6.49 0.10
N ASP A 49 8.14 6.30 -1.22
CA ASP A 49 7.55 5.10 -1.81
C ASP A 49 8.51 3.91 -1.67
N VAL A 50 8.03 2.82 -1.11
CA VAL A 50 8.77 1.56 -1.02
C VAL A 50 8.82 0.95 -2.40
N CYS A 51 10.02 0.67 -2.89
CA CYS A 51 10.21 0.12 -4.23
C CYS A 51 11.10 -1.10 -4.23
N PHE A 52 10.85 -2.00 -5.20
CA PHE A 52 11.59 -3.25 -5.34
C PHE A 52 12.19 -3.43 -6.73
N ARG A 53 13.35 -4.09 -6.79
CA ARG A 53 14.02 -4.48 -8.03
C ARG A 53 14.65 -5.86 -7.88
N GLY A 54 14.45 -6.75 -8.84
CA GLY A 54 15.06 -8.07 -8.84
C GLY A 54 14.36 -9.04 -9.76
N SER A 55 14.92 -10.24 -9.91
CA SER A 55 14.39 -11.31 -10.76
C SER A 55 12.99 -11.80 -10.34
N ASN A 56 12.61 -11.54 -9.09
CA ASN A 56 11.35 -12.00 -8.49
C ASN A 56 10.21 -10.97 -8.58
N VAL A 57 10.50 -9.80 -9.16
CA VAL A 57 9.53 -8.72 -9.40
C VAL A 57 8.80 -8.97 -10.72
N THR A 58 7.49 -8.73 -10.75
CA THR A 58 6.66 -8.88 -11.94
C THR A 58 7.20 -8.06 -13.11
N LYS A 59 6.99 -8.54 -14.34
CA LYS A 59 7.29 -7.78 -15.57
C LYS A 59 6.28 -6.65 -15.82
N GLY A 60 5.24 -6.55 -15.00
CA GLY A 60 4.16 -5.57 -15.08
C GLY A 60 2.79 -6.22 -15.14
N TYR A 61 1.76 -5.39 -15.23
CA TYR A 61 0.38 -5.80 -15.36
C TYR A 61 0.01 -6.00 -16.83
N LYS A 62 -0.79 -7.02 -17.11
CA LYS A 62 -1.31 -7.29 -18.46
C LYS A 62 -2.24 -6.14 -18.88
N ASN A 63 -1.99 -5.55 -20.05
CA ASN A 63 -2.79 -4.48 -20.67
C ASN A 63 -2.89 -3.17 -19.86
N HIS A 64 -2.00 -2.89 -18.91
CA HIS A 64 -2.05 -1.68 -18.08
C HIS A 64 -0.82 -0.78 -18.27
N HIS A 65 -0.71 -0.15 -19.45
CA HIS A 65 0.49 0.59 -19.87
C HIS A 65 0.91 1.72 -18.91
N GLU A 66 -0.03 2.46 -18.33
CA GLU A 66 0.29 3.55 -17.39
C GLU A 66 0.92 3.03 -16.09
N ALA A 67 0.36 1.98 -15.50
CA ALA A 67 0.90 1.35 -14.29
C ALA A 67 2.27 0.71 -14.52
N ASN A 68 2.55 0.25 -15.75
CA ASN A 68 3.85 -0.29 -16.12
C ASN A 68 4.89 0.80 -16.40
N LYS A 69 4.45 2.03 -16.70
CA LYS A 69 5.33 3.15 -17.07
C LYS A 69 6.17 3.60 -15.87
N SER A 70 5.57 3.72 -14.68
CA SER A 70 6.27 4.08 -13.45
C SER A 70 7.38 3.10 -13.08
N ALA A 71 7.11 1.79 -13.23
CA ALA A 71 8.11 0.74 -13.02
C ALA A 71 9.28 0.83 -14.02
N SER A 72 9.00 1.30 -15.25
CA SER A 72 10.00 1.47 -16.31
C SER A 72 10.85 2.73 -16.17
N GLU A 73 10.30 3.81 -15.60
CA GLU A 73 10.95 5.13 -15.52
C GLU A 73 12.14 5.12 -14.57
N PHE A 74 11.96 4.57 -13.38
CA PHE A 74 13.03 4.50 -12.37
C PHE A 74 13.72 3.14 -12.31
N ARG A 75 13.28 2.17 -13.13
CA ARG A 75 13.71 0.74 -13.07
C ARG A 75 13.48 0.09 -11.71
N TRP A 76 12.52 0.62 -10.97
CA TRP A 76 12.07 0.17 -9.66
C TRP A 76 10.57 -0.04 -9.73
N LEU A 77 10.07 -1.18 -9.27
CA LEU A 77 8.63 -1.35 -9.09
C LEU A 77 8.20 -0.46 -7.91
N GLN A 78 7.47 0.60 -8.23
CA GLN A 78 6.79 1.45 -7.26
C GLN A 78 5.56 0.72 -6.72
N THR A 79 5.47 0.62 -5.41
CA THR A 79 4.41 -0.16 -4.76
C THR A 79 3.21 0.68 -4.37
N GLY A 80 3.40 1.98 -4.19
CA GLY A 80 2.41 2.87 -3.59
C GLY A 80 2.29 2.71 -2.07
N ASP A 81 3.20 1.95 -1.45
CA ASP A 81 3.33 1.85 0.00
C ASP A 81 4.32 2.91 0.47
N LEU A 82 3.91 3.79 1.39
CA LEU A 82 4.80 4.75 2.03
C LEU A 82 5.51 4.10 3.21
N GLY A 83 6.83 4.26 3.26
CA GLY A 83 7.66 3.73 4.32
C GLY A 83 9.00 4.42 4.42
N TYR A 84 9.78 4.03 5.42
CA TYR A 84 11.16 4.47 5.60
C TYR A 84 12.04 3.29 6.04
N THR A 85 13.34 3.39 5.78
CA THR A 85 14.31 2.44 6.31
C THR A 85 14.87 2.95 7.63
N GLY A 86 14.83 2.15 8.69
CA GLY A 86 15.49 2.46 9.96
C GLY A 86 17.00 2.30 9.88
N SER A 87 17.71 2.75 10.92
CA SER A 87 19.18 2.71 11.01
C SER A 87 19.80 1.31 10.86
N GLU A 88 19.06 0.25 11.19
CA GLU A 88 19.52 -1.14 11.02
C GLU A 88 19.14 -1.77 9.66
N GLY A 89 18.57 -0.96 8.75
CA GLY A 89 18.09 -1.39 7.43
C GLY A 89 16.74 -2.10 7.47
N TYR A 90 15.97 -1.93 8.56
CA TYR A 90 14.62 -2.45 8.67
C TYR A 90 13.62 -1.53 7.99
N LEU A 91 12.70 -2.08 7.20
CA LEU A 91 11.64 -1.31 6.58
C LEU A 91 10.48 -1.11 7.56
N HIS A 92 10.05 0.13 7.71
CA HIS A 92 8.85 0.52 8.44
C HIS A 92 7.83 1.07 7.46
N LEU A 93 6.59 0.57 7.52
CA LEU A 93 5.49 1.08 6.72
C LEU A 93 4.76 2.17 7.50
N VAL A 94 4.57 3.32 6.88
CA VAL A 94 3.86 4.47 7.46
C VAL A 94 2.39 4.44 7.03
N SER A 95 2.13 4.26 5.74
CA SER A 95 0.78 4.19 5.19
C SER A 95 0.79 3.55 3.80
N ARG A 96 -0.38 3.24 3.25
CA ARG A 96 -0.55 2.94 1.83
C ARG A 96 -1.31 4.08 1.18
N ILE A 97 -0.84 4.53 0.02
CA ILE A 97 -1.49 5.61 -0.71
C ILE A 97 -2.82 5.15 -1.33
N LYS A 98 -3.02 3.82 -1.53
CA LYS A 98 -4.04 3.32 -2.48
C LYS A 98 -5.06 2.28 -1.98
N GLU A 99 -4.88 1.61 -0.83
CA GLU A 99 -5.73 0.45 -0.46
C GLU A 99 -6.00 0.35 1.06
N ILE A 100 -7.20 -0.14 1.42
CA ILE A 100 -7.63 -0.49 2.79
C ILE A 100 -7.28 -1.96 3.08
N ASN A 101 -6.71 -2.22 4.26
CA ASN A 101 -6.17 -3.51 4.69
C ASN A 101 -7.03 -4.12 5.78
N ARG A 102 -7.98 -4.97 5.38
CA ARG A 102 -8.86 -5.68 6.33
C ARG A 102 -8.55 -7.16 6.35
N GLY A 103 -8.08 -7.67 7.48
CA GLY A 103 -7.89 -9.12 7.71
C GLY A 103 -6.89 -9.78 6.76
N GLY A 104 -5.89 -9.03 6.27
CA GLY A 104 -4.92 -9.51 5.29
C GLY A 104 -5.36 -9.40 3.83
N GLY A 105 -6.61 -9.00 3.56
CA GLY A 105 -7.09 -8.62 2.24
C GLY A 105 -6.65 -7.21 1.84
N LYS A 106 -6.70 -6.93 0.53
CA LYS A 106 -6.49 -5.61 -0.06
C LYS A 106 -7.79 -5.15 -0.71
N ILE A 107 -8.28 -3.99 -0.32
CA ILE A 107 -9.55 -3.45 -0.78
C ILE A 107 -9.30 -2.07 -1.37
N SER A 108 -9.74 -1.84 -2.61
CA SER A 108 -9.60 -0.57 -3.31
C SER A 108 -10.71 0.40 -2.87
N PRO A 109 -10.40 1.54 -2.21
CA PRO A 109 -11.41 2.52 -1.86
C PRO A 109 -12.13 3.07 -3.08
N ILE A 110 -11.44 3.25 -4.21
CA ILE A 110 -12.05 3.74 -5.46
C ILE A 110 -13.13 2.78 -5.98
N GLU A 111 -12.96 1.47 -5.80
CA GLU A 111 -13.99 0.50 -6.19
C GLU A 111 -15.20 0.58 -5.27
N VAL A 112 -14.99 0.83 -3.97
CA VAL A 112 -16.06 1.08 -2.99
C VAL A 112 -16.79 2.39 -3.33
N ASP A 113 -16.06 3.46 -3.64
CA ASP A 113 -16.61 4.76 -4.06
C ASP A 113 -17.50 4.60 -5.29
N ALA A 114 -16.98 3.93 -6.33
CA ALA A 114 -17.72 3.68 -7.56
C ALA A 114 -18.99 2.84 -7.32
N CYS A 115 -18.93 1.88 -6.39
CA CYS A 115 -20.09 1.11 -5.98
C CYS A 115 -21.14 1.99 -5.27
N LEU A 116 -20.72 2.84 -4.33
CA LEU A 116 -21.62 3.74 -3.61
C LEU A 116 -22.25 4.78 -4.53
N VAL A 117 -21.46 5.43 -5.39
CA VAL A 117 -21.95 6.42 -6.37
C VAL A 117 -22.90 5.80 -7.42
N SER A 118 -22.88 4.47 -7.58
CA SER A 118 -23.88 3.80 -8.43
C SER A 118 -25.29 3.79 -7.83
N HIS A 119 -25.42 4.06 -6.53
CA HIS A 119 -26.72 4.18 -5.88
C HIS A 119 -27.41 5.50 -6.27
N PRO A 120 -28.69 5.48 -6.71
CA PRO A 120 -29.36 6.65 -7.28
C PRO A 120 -29.53 7.82 -6.29
N GLU A 121 -29.43 7.55 -4.99
CA GLU A 121 -29.58 8.57 -3.94
C GLU A 121 -28.24 9.17 -3.50
N ILE A 122 -27.10 8.64 -3.95
CA ILE A 122 -25.77 9.11 -3.57
C ILE A 122 -25.21 10.01 -4.69
N ALA A 123 -24.91 11.26 -4.35
CA ALA A 123 -24.25 12.21 -5.25
C ALA A 123 -22.73 11.98 -5.29
N GLN A 124 -22.12 11.76 -4.13
CA GLN A 124 -20.68 11.55 -3.98
C GLN A 124 -20.41 10.58 -2.82
N ALA A 125 -19.33 9.80 -2.92
CA ALA A 125 -18.87 8.93 -1.86
C ALA A 125 -17.34 8.89 -1.81
N VAL A 126 -16.79 8.75 -0.61
CA VAL A 126 -15.37 8.51 -0.36
C VAL A 126 -15.22 7.47 0.75
N ALA A 127 -14.58 6.35 0.43
CA ALA A 127 -14.24 5.26 1.30
C ALA A 127 -12.80 5.40 1.82
N PHE A 128 -12.58 5.04 3.07
CA PHE A 128 -11.29 5.14 3.72
C PHE A 128 -11.15 4.11 4.84
N GLY A 129 -9.89 3.78 5.16
CA GLY A 129 -9.56 2.87 6.25
C GLY A 129 -9.58 3.60 7.60
N VAL A 130 -10.21 3.00 8.60
CA VAL A 130 -10.14 3.42 10.00
C VAL A 130 -9.46 2.31 10.81
N PRO A 131 -8.55 2.62 11.76
CA PRO A 131 -7.88 1.60 12.56
C PRO A 131 -8.86 0.66 13.28
N ASP A 132 -8.62 -0.64 13.19
CA ASP A 132 -9.41 -1.70 13.84
C ASP A 132 -8.48 -2.70 14.54
N ASP A 133 -8.77 -3.00 15.81
CA ASP A 133 -7.93 -3.83 16.66
C ASP A 133 -7.80 -5.29 16.19
N LYS A 134 -8.78 -5.79 15.42
CA LYS A 134 -8.88 -7.19 15.03
C LYS A 134 -8.37 -7.46 13.62
N TYR A 135 -8.65 -6.55 12.70
CA TYR A 135 -8.45 -6.72 11.27
C TYR A 135 -7.44 -5.73 10.68
N GLY A 136 -6.88 -4.83 11.50
CA GLY A 136 -5.96 -3.78 11.06
C GLY A 136 -6.74 -2.53 10.67
N GLU A 137 -7.59 -2.63 9.65
CA GLU A 137 -8.47 -1.53 9.22
C GLU A 137 -9.93 -1.99 9.00
N GLU A 138 -10.86 -1.08 9.30
CA GLU A 138 -12.26 -1.12 8.91
C GLU A 138 -12.53 -0.13 7.77
N ILE A 139 -13.50 -0.46 6.92
CA ILE A 139 -13.90 0.40 5.81
C ILE A 139 -15.01 1.32 6.31
N ASN A 140 -14.73 2.61 6.33
CA ASN A 140 -15.75 3.64 6.57
C ASN A 140 -15.92 4.48 5.30
N CYS A 141 -17.10 5.08 5.15
CA CYS A 141 -17.43 5.89 4.00
C CYS A 141 -18.06 7.21 4.44
N ALA A 142 -17.72 8.29 3.74
CA ALA A 142 -18.44 9.55 3.81
C ALA A 142 -19.23 9.73 2.51
N ILE A 143 -20.52 10.05 2.64
CA ILE A 143 -21.43 10.18 1.50
C ILE A 143 -22.11 11.55 1.48
N ILE A 144 -22.43 12.00 0.27
CA ILE A 144 -23.30 13.16 0.02
C ILE A 144 -24.52 12.62 -0.72
N ALA A 145 -25.71 12.84 -0.15
CA ALA A 145 -26.96 12.47 -0.79
C ALA A 145 -27.32 13.43 -1.94
N ASN A 146 -28.07 12.93 -2.93
CA ASN A 146 -28.69 13.77 -3.96
C ASN A 146 -29.75 14.68 -3.35
N GLU A 147 -30.05 15.80 -4.02
CA GLU A 147 -31.09 16.73 -3.57
C GLU A 147 -32.44 16.01 -3.38
N GLY A 148 -32.99 16.10 -2.17
CA GLY A 148 -34.26 15.47 -1.81
C GLY A 148 -34.17 14.00 -1.37
N ALA A 149 -32.99 13.38 -1.44
CA ALA A 149 -32.75 12.05 -0.88
C ALA A 149 -32.44 12.12 0.61
N THR A 150 -32.87 11.11 1.36
CA THR A 150 -32.52 10.92 2.77
C THR A 150 -31.83 9.58 2.90
N ILE A 151 -30.58 9.59 3.36
CA ILE A 151 -29.79 8.38 3.59
C ILE A 151 -29.44 8.34 5.06
N ASP A 152 -29.65 7.19 5.68
CA ASP A 152 -29.25 6.87 7.05
C ASP A 152 -28.02 5.95 7.07
N GLU A 153 -27.46 5.79 8.26
CA GLU A 153 -26.24 5.02 8.52
C GLU A 153 -26.54 3.55 8.89
N GLU A 154 -27.84 3.16 8.97
CA GLU A 154 -28.33 1.83 9.38
C GLU A 154 -28.80 0.97 8.19
#